data_AF-A0A453BUI7-F1
#
_entry.id   AF-A0A453BUI7-F1
#
_cell.length_a   1.000
_cell.length_b   1.000
_cell.length_c   1.000
_cell.angle_alpha   90.00
_cell.angle_beta   90.00
_cell.angle_gamma   90.00
#
_symmetry.space_group_name_H-M   'P 1'
#
loop_
_entity.id
_entity.type
_entity.pdbx_description
1 polymer ?
#
loop_
_entity_poly.entity_id
_entity_poly.type
_entity_poly.pdbx_seq_one_letter_code
_entity_poly.pdbx_strand_id
1 'polypeptide(L)'
;GSKDSLRVDHSYLGSSYHSSIICGLSLVASALSAAASSGERVSTTIVGLGAGSLPMFLHGCLPHLNIEVVELDPMMEEVATKYFGFSMDEQLKVYF
;
A
#
# COMPACT_ATOMS: atom_id res chain seq x y z
N GLY A 1 -18.09 6.76 27.84
CA GLY A 1 -16.89 5.92 27.67
C GLY A 1 -16.65 5.77 26.19
N SER A 2 -15.50 6.21 25.69
CA SER A 2 -15.15 5.98 24.28
C SER A 2 -15.16 4.49 24.01
N LYS A 3 -15.95 4.05 23.04
CA LYS A 3 -15.70 2.77 22.38
C LYS A 3 -14.32 2.90 21.76
N ASP A 4 -13.33 2.14 22.24
CA ASP A 4 -12.12 1.92 21.49
C ASP A 4 -12.55 1.37 20.12
N SER A 5 -12.49 2.22 19.09
CA SER A 5 -12.85 1.81 17.74
C SER A 5 -11.78 0.83 17.28
N LEU A 6 -12.15 -0.43 17.08
CA LEU A 6 -11.27 -1.39 16.40
C LEU A 6 -10.90 -0.80 15.03
N ARG A 7 -9.60 -0.68 14.74
CA ARG A 7 -9.07 -0.20 13.47
C ARG A 7 -8.28 -1.32 12.81
N VAL A 8 -8.28 -1.33 11.48
CA VAL A 8 -7.39 -2.21 10.72
C VAL A 8 -5.96 -1.71 10.89
N ASP A 9 -5.04 -2.62 11.21
CA ASP A 9 -3.62 -2.34 11.34
C ASP A 9 -2.91 -2.59 10.01
N HIS A 10 -2.58 -1.51 9.28
CA HIS A 10 -1.82 -1.60 8.03
C HIS A 10 -0.30 -1.61 8.24
N SER A 11 0.19 -1.62 9.48
CA SER A 11 1.63 -1.82 9.76
C SER A 11 2.04 -3.29 9.76
N TYR A 12 1.08 -4.20 9.54
CA TYR A 12 1.29 -5.64 9.53
C TYR A 12 0.70 -6.31 8.28
N LEU A 13 1.48 -7.21 7.67
CA LEU A 13 1.04 -8.05 6.56
C LEU A 13 0.87 -9.50 7.05
N GLY A 14 -0.37 -10.00 7.04
CA GLY A 14 -0.69 -11.34 7.58
C GLY A 14 -0.33 -12.51 6.68
N SER A 15 -0.09 -12.28 5.39
CA SER A 15 0.26 -13.35 4.43
C SER A 15 1.75 -13.35 4.10
N SER A 16 2.38 -14.53 4.17
CA SER A 16 3.83 -14.69 3.96
C SER A 16 4.31 -14.29 2.55
N TYR A 17 3.46 -14.41 1.53
CA TYR A 17 3.83 -14.01 0.17
C TYR A 17 4.06 -12.49 0.05
N HIS A 18 3.35 -11.66 0.83
CA HIS A 18 3.62 -10.23 0.88
C HIS A 18 5.03 -9.96 1.44
N SER A 19 5.46 -10.70 2.47
CA SER A 19 6.82 -10.58 2.99
C SER A 19 7.86 -10.90 1.92
N SER A 20 7.65 -11.93 1.09
CA SER A 20 8.54 -12.23 -0.03
C SER A 20 8.61 -11.12 -1.07
N ILE A 21 7.47 -10.48 -1.39
CA ILE A 21 7.42 -9.31 -2.29
C ILE A 21 8.22 -8.15 -1.70
N ILE A 22 7.99 -7.81 -0.44
CA ILE A 22 8.71 -6.72 0.25
C ILE A 22 10.21 -7.01 0.32
N CYS A 23 10.62 -8.27 0.57
CA CYS A 23 12.03 -8.66 0.53
C CYS A 23 12.68 -8.36 -0.83
N GLY A 24 11.93 -8.47 -1.94
CA GLY A 24 12.43 -8.09 -3.27
C GLY A 24 12.87 -6.62 -3.37
N LEU A 25 12.23 -5.72 -2.62
CA LEU A 25 12.60 -4.30 -2.58
C LEU A 25 13.99 -4.06 -1.97
N SER A 26 14.53 -5.01 -1.21
CA SER A 26 15.90 -4.91 -0.67
C SER A 26 16.96 -4.78 -1.78
N LEU A 27 16.68 -5.33 -2.98
CA LEU A 27 17.57 -5.23 -4.14
C LEU A 27 17.74 -3.79 -4.64
N VAL A 28 16.77 -2.91 -4.34
CA VAL A 28 16.78 -1.50 -4.74
C VAL A 28 16.77 -0.56 -3.53
N ALA A 29 17.08 -1.06 -2.33
CA ALA A 29 17.00 -0.29 -1.09
C ALA A 29 17.83 1.02 -1.13
N SER A 30 19.01 0.99 -1.74
CA SER A 30 19.85 2.19 -1.88
C SER A 30 19.18 3.26 -2.75
N ALA A 31 18.47 2.87 -3.81
CA ALA A 31 17.75 3.81 -4.67
C ALA A 31 16.52 4.39 -3.97
N LEU A 32 15.76 3.56 -3.23
CA LEU A 32 14.64 4.02 -2.41
C LEU A 32 15.11 4.99 -1.31
N SER A 33 16.24 4.69 -0.66
CA SER A 33 16.85 5.57 0.34
C SER A 33 17.32 6.90 -0.26
N ALA A 34 17.94 6.86 -1.43
CA ALA A 34 18.33 8.07 -2.17
C ALA A 34 17.10 8.95 -2.49
N ALA A 35 16.03 8.37 -3.04
CA ALA A 35 14.78 9.08 -3.32
C ALA A 35 14.17 9.68 -2.04
N ALA A 36 14.16 8.93 -0.93
CA ALA A 36 13.68 9.42 0.35
C ALA A 36 14.48 10.64 0.84
N SER A 37 15.79 10.67 0.60
CA SER A 37 16.66 11.80 0.99
C SER A 37 16.57 13.01 0.07
N SER A 38 16.32 12.81 -1.24
CA SER A 38 16.18 13.89 -2.21
C SER A 38 14.77 14.53 -2.20
N GLY A 39 13.80 13.86 -1.56
CA GLY A 39 12.39 14.22 -1.61
C GLY A 39 11.71 13.86 -2.93
N GLU A 40 12.41 13.10 -3.79
CA GLU A 40 11.84 12.59 -5.03
C GLU A 40 10.86 11.46 -4.75
N ARG A 41 9.82 11.39 -5.58
CA ARG A 41 8.82 10.33 -5.50
C ARG A 41 9.17 9.18 -6.43
N VAL A 42 8.99 7.96 -5.94
CA VAL A 42 9.22 6.74 -6.72
C VAL A 42 7.89 6.23 -7.26
N SER A 43 7.74 6.25 -8.59
CA SER A 43 6.57 5.67 -9.25
C SER A 43 6.50 4.16 -8.98
N THR A 44 5.38 3.70 -8.47
CA THR A 44 5.16 2.31 -8.05
C THR A 44 3.81 1.84 -8.57
N THR A 45 3.81 0.78 -9.37
CA THR A 45 2.57 0.15 -9.85
C THR A 45 2.36 -1.19 -9.17
N ILE A 46 1.15 -1.42 -8.66
CA ILE A 46 0.72 -2.69 -8.08
C ILE A 46 -0.42 -3.22 -8.94
N VAL A 47 -0.27 -4.41 -9.49
CA VAL A 47 -1.33 -5.07 -10.26
C VAL A 47 -2.05 -6.04 -9.34
N GLY A 48 -3.34 -5.79 -9.10
CA GLY A 48 -4.18 -6.47 -8.13
C GLY A 48 -4.25 -5.74 -6.78
N LEU A 49 -5.45 -5.28 -6.41
CA LEU A 49 -5.73 -4.61 -5.14
C LEU A 49 -5.89 -5.59 -3.98
N GLY A 50 -6.63 -6.68 -4.22
CA GLY A 50 -7.07 -7.57 -3.14
C GLY A 50 -7.85 -6.80 -2.07
N ALA A 51 -7.54 -7.02 -0.79
CA ALA A 51 -8.13 -6.26 0.32
C ALA A 51 -7.46 -4.89 0.56
N GLY A 52 -6.49 -4.49 -0.27
CA GLY A 52 -5.74 -3.24 -0.11
C GLY A 52 -4.60 -3.28 0.91
N SER A 53 -4.28 -4.43 1.51
CA SER A 53 -3.27 -4.52 2.57
C SER A 53 -1.85 -4.16 2.11
N LEU A 54 -1.41 -4.67 0.96
CA LEU A 54 -0.08 -4.37 0.42
C LEU A 54 0.10 -2.89 0.05
N PRO A 55 -0.79 -2.25 -0.74
CA PRO A 55 -0.66 -0.83 -1.05
C PRO A 55 -0.71 0.05 0.20
N MET A 56 -1.61 -0.22 1.17
CA MET A 56 -1.67 0.54 2.43
C MET A 56 -0.40 0.37 3.28
N PHE A 57 0.13 -0.84 3.37
CA PHE A 57 1.39 -1.11 4.07
C PHE A 57 2.55 -0.34 3.44
N LEU A 58 2.69 -0.40 2.11
CA LEU A 58 3.73 0.32 1.38
C LEU A 58 3.58 1.84 1.52
N HIS A 59 2.37 2.36 1.45
CA HIS A 59 2.09 3.77 1.63
C HIS A 59 2.49 4.25 3.05
N GLY A 60 2.22 3.45 4.09
CA GLY A 60 2.61 3.76 5.45
C GLY A 60 4.12 3.62 5.72
N CYS A 61 4.77 2.60 5.17
CA CYS A 61 6.19 2.32 5.43
C CYS A 61 7.14 3.13 4.53
N LEU A 62 6.72 3.47 3.31
CA LEU A 62 7.53 4.15 2.29
C LEU A 62 6.74 5.36 1.73
N PRO A 63 6.62 6.46 2.49
CA PRO A 63 5.76 7.59 2.13
C PRO A 63 6.23 8.39 0.90
N HIS A 64 7.40 8.07 0.36
CA HIS A 64 7.94 8.64 -0.89
C HIS A 64 7.50 7.85 -2.13
N LEU A 65 6.76 6.75 -1.99
CA LEU A 65 6.17 6.07 -3.13
C LEU A 65 4.96 6.85 -3.66
N ASN A 66 4.81 6.85 -4.98
CA ASN A 66 3.59 7.24 -5.66
C ASN A 66 2.96 5.97 -6.24
N ILE A 67 1.94 5.46 -5.56
CA ILE A 67 1.37 4.14 -5.76
C ILE A 67 0.14 4.22 -6.67
N GLU A 68 0.21 3.51 -7.79
CA GLU A 68 -0.90 3.27 -8.68
C GLU A 68 -1.28 1.80 -8.61
N VAL A 69 -2.50 1.51 -8.17
CA VAL A 69 -3.04 0.16 -8.14
C VAL A 69 -3.90 -0.03 -9.38
N VAL A 70 -3.66 -1.11 -10.12
CA VAL A 70 -4.52 -1.52 -11.24
C VAL A 70 -5.33 -2.73 -10.78
N GLU A 71 -6.64 -2.60 -10.73
CA GLU A 71 -7.57 -3.64 -10.30
C GLU A 71 -8.57 -3.94 -11.42
N LEU A 72 -8.89 -5.21 -11.64
CA LEU A 72 -9.81 -5.61 -12.70
C LEU A 72 -11.27 -5.52 -12.25
N ASP A 73 -11.54 -5.86 -10.98
CA ASP A 73 -12.90 -5.92 -10.44
C ASP A 73 -13.22 -4.68 -9.57
N PRO A 74 -14.11 -3.77 -10.01
CA PRO A 74 -14.49 -2.59 -9.23
C PRO A 74 -15.13 -2.93 -7.88
N MET A 75 -15.69 -4.13 -7.71
CA MET A 75 -16.20 -4.57 -6.40
C MET A 75 -15.09 -4.69 -5.36
N MET A 76 -13.86 -4.99 -5.78
CA MET A 76 -12.73 -5.12 -4.85
C MET A 76 -12.34 -3.79 -4.21
N GLU A 77 -12.48 -2.66 -4.92
CA GLU A 77 -12.27 -1.33 -4.32
C GLU A 77 -13.31 -1.04 -3.24
N GLU A 78 -14.59 -1.33 -3.51
CA GLU A 78 -15.67 -1.14 -2.52
C GLU A 78 -15.42 -1.98 -1.27
N VAL A 79 -15.09 -3.27 -1.47
CA VAL A 79 -14.83 -4.21 -0.37
C VAL A 79 -13.61 -3.79 0.45
N ALA A 80 -12.50 -3.45 -0.20
CA ALA A 80 -11.28 -2.97 0.46
C ALA A 80 -11.56 -1.73 1.32
N THR A 81 -12.25 -0.74 0.75
CA THR A 81 -12.55 0.55 1.41
C THR A 81 -13.48 0.35 2.61
N LYS A 82 -14.56 -0.41 2.41
CA LYS A 82 -15.62 -0.55 3.43
C LYS A 82 -15.25 -1.45 4.59
N TYR A 83 -14.47 -2.49 4.36
CA TYR A 83 -14.23 -3.54 5.35
C TYR A 83 -12.77 -3.66 5.81
N PHE A 84 -11.81 -3.23 4.98
CA PHE A 84 -10.39 -3.41 5.25
C PHE A 84 -9.64 -2.09 5.47
N GLY A 85 -10.38 -0.99 5.59
CA GLY A 85 -9.84 0.33 5.91
C GLY A 85 -8.96 0.91 4.80
N PHE A 86 -9.03 0.37 3.59
CA PHE A 86 -8.33 0.93 2.43
C PHE A 86 -8.79 2.37 2.20
N SER A 87 -7.85 3.26 1.89
CA SER A 87 -8.14 4.65 1.60
C SER A 87 -7.19 5.19 0.55
N MET A 88 -7.74 5.88 -0.44
CA MET A 88 -6.97 6.58 -1.47
C MET A 88 -6.64 8.00 -1.06
N ASP A 89 -5.57 8.54 -1.63
CA ASP A 89 -5.17 9.93 -1.49
C ASP A 89 -4.40 10.41 -2.75
N GLU A 90 -3.65 11.52 -2.63
CA GLU A 90 -2.86 12.03 -3.75
C GLU A 90 -1.74 11.08 -4.21
N GLN A 91 -1.25 10.22 -3.31
CA GLN A 91 -0.12 9.31 -3.47
C GLN A 91 -0.52 7.86 -3.67
N LEU A 92 -1.78 7.50 -3.42
CA LEU A 92 -2.31 6.16 -3.60
C LEU A 92 -3.65 6.22 -4.34
N LYS A 93 -3.67 5.71 -5.57
CA LYS A 93 -4.85 5.71 -6.44
C LYS A 93 -5.12 4.35 -7.05
N VAL A 94 -6.39 4.05 -7.32
CA VAL A 94 -6.84 2.84 -8.01
C VAL A 94 -7.31 3.20 -9.42
N TYR A 95 -6.96 2.35 -10.38
CA TYR A 95 -7.37 2.40 -11.78
C TYR A 95 -7.90 1.04 -12.23
N PHE A 96 -8.77 1.05 -13.24
CA PHE A 96 -9.45 -0.12 -13.79
C PHE A 96 -9.18 -0.27 -15.29
#